data_AF-A0A955H4J4-F1
#
_entry.id   AF-A0A955H4J4-F1
#
_cell.length_a   1.000
_cell.length_b   1.000
_cell.length_c   1.000
_cell.angle_alpha   90.00
_cell.angle_beta   90.00
_cell.angle_gamma   90.00
#
_symmetry.space_group_name_H-M   'P 1'
#
loop_
_entity.id
_entity.type
_entity.pdbx_description
1 polymer ?
#
loop_
_entity_poly.entity_id
_entity_poly.type
_entity_poly.pdbx_seq_one_letter_code
_entity_poly.pdbx_strand_id
1 'polypeptide(L)' 'MSDIKLQNRLKRLSGQLEKLQANIAADQDCAEVVPQFLAVKGAIAGAFEEYVKLSLDSCAKSDKKKIERLIALLVRV' A
#
# COMPACT_ATOMS: atom_id res chain seq x y z
N MET A 1 6.18 13.73 -9.80
CA MET A 1 5.76 12.80 -10.86
C MET A 1 4.64 11.94 -10.29
N SER A 2 3.41 12.00 -10.79
CA SER A 2 2.40 11.03 -10.38
C SER A 2 2.66 9.75 -11.17
N ASP A 3 3.05 8.68 -10.48
CA ASP A 3 3.26 7.39 -11.13
C ASP A 3 1.87 6.79 -11.47
N ILE A 4 1.53 6.80 -12.76
CA ILE A 4 0.25 6.28 -13.26
C ILE A 4 0.05 4.81 -12.86
N LYS A 5 1.12 4.00 -12.79
CA LYS A 5 1.01 2.60 -12.37
C LYS A 5 0.64 2.51 -10.90
N LEU A 6 1.27 3.30 -10.04
CA LEU A 6 0.94 3.35 -8.62
C LEU A 6 -0.50 3.84 -8.40
N GLN A 7 -0.94 4.87 -9.11
CA GLN A 7 -2.32 5.36 -9.04
C GLN A 7 -3.33 4.28 -9.45
N ASN A 8 -3.04 3.52 -10.51
CA ASN A 8 -3.90 2.39 -10.92
C ASN A 8 -3.92 1.26 -9.88
N ARG A 9 -2.80 0.97 -9.21
CA ARG A 9 -2.76 0.00 -8.09
C ARG A 9 -3.61 0.47 -6.92
N LEU A 10 -3.49 1.74 -6.54
CA LEU A 10 -4.29 2.33 -5.45
C LEU A 10 -5.78 2.33 -5.77
N LYS A 11 -6.17 2.67 -7.02
CA LYS A 11 -7.57 2.58 -7.46
C LYS A 11 -8.12 1.15 -7.37
N ARG A 12 -7.33 0.14 -7.76
CA ARG A 12 -7.71 -1.27 -7.59
C ARG A 12 -7.85 -1.65 -6.11
N LEU A 13 -6.94 -1.20 -5.26
CA LEU A 13 -7.00 -1.42 -3.82
C LEU A 13 -8.27 -0.84 -3.20
N SER A 14 -8.71 0.35 -3.61
CA SER A 14 -9.99 0.92 -3.16
C SER A 14 -11.16 -0.01 -3.46
N GLY A 15 -11.28 -0.52 -4.69
CA GLY A 15 -12.35 -1.47 -5.04
C GLY A 15 -12.25 -2.81 -4.28
N GLN A 16 -11.03 -3.28 -3.98
CA GLN A 16 -10.85 -4.48 -3.15
C GLN A 16 -11.28 -4.23 -1.70
N LEU A 17 -11.00 -3.06 -1.14
CA LEU A 17 -11.43 -2.66 0.20
C LEU A 17 -12.95 -2.51 0.30
N GLU A 18 -13.59 -1.88 -0.70
CA GLU A 18 -15.05 -1.77 -0.79
C GLU A 18 -15.71 -3.15 -0.80
N LYS A 19 -15.20 -4.08 -1.62
CA LYS A 19 -15.69 -5.46 -1.66
C LYS A 19 -15.50 -6.17 -0.31
N LEU A 20 -14.34 -5.98 0.33
CA LEU A 20 -14.03 -6.59 1.62
C LEU A 20 -14.97 -6.09 2.72
N GLN A 21 -15.25 -4.78 2.74
CA GLN A 21 -16.25 -4.18 3.63
C GLN A 21 -17.64 -4.77 3.40
N ALA A 22 -18.08 -4.88 2.16
CA ALA A 22 -19.37 -5.47 1.81
C ALA A 22 -19.49 -6.93 2.28
N ASN A 23 -18.43 -7.73 2.08
CA ASN A 23 -18.42 -9.14 2.48
C ASN A 23 -18.45 -9.31 4.01
N ILE A 24 -17.71 -8.48 4.74
CA ILE A 24 -17.74 -8.49 6.21
C ILE A 24 -19.13 -8.04 6.72
N ALA A 25 -19.71 -7.00 6.13
CA ALA A 25 -21.04 -6.51 6.51
C ALA A 25 -22.16 -7.54 6.23
N ALA A 26 -21.97 -8.39 5.23
CA ALA A 26 -22.89 -9.48 4.88
C ALA A 26 -22.61 -10.79 5.64
N ASP A 27 -21.72 -10.79 6.64
CA ASP A 27 -21.31 -11.96 7.42
C ASP A 27 -20.94 -13.17 6.54
N GLN A 28 -20.21 -12.89 5.45
CA GLN A 28 -19.72 -13.92 4.53
C GLN A 28 -18.76 -14.89 5.24
N ASP A 29 -18.71 -16.13 4.73
CA ASP A 29 -17.88 -17.20 5.29
C ASP A 29 -16.41 -16.74 5.42
N CYS A 30 -15.82 -16.99 6.58
CA CYS A 30 -14.44 -16.62 6.87
C CYS A 30 -13.44 -17.27 5.90
N ALA A 31 -13.74 -18.46 5.37
CA ALA A 31 -12.96 -19.14 4.35
C ALA A 31 -12.94 -18.36 3.01
N GLU A 32 -13.91 -17.49 2.77
CA GLU A 32 -13.95 -16.60 1.60
C GLU A 32 -13.37 -15.20 1.90
N VAL A 33 -13.63 -14.67 3.09
CA VAL A 33 -13.21 -13.31 3.48
C VAL A 33 -11.71 -13.25 3.78
N VAL A 34 -11.16 -14.24 4.50
CA VAL A 34 -9.75 -14.23 4.92
C VAL A 34 -8.79 -14.22 3.71
N PRO A 35 -8.96 -15.03 2.66
CA PRO A 35 -8.11 -14.95 1.47
C PRO A 35 -8.16 -13.59 0.78
N GLN A 36 -9.33 -12.94 0.73
CA GLN A 36 -9.47 -11.60 0.15
C GLN A 36 -8.74 -10.56 1.00
N PHE A 37 -8.85 -10.65 2.33
CA PHE A 37 -8.14 -9.79 3.26
C PHE A 37 -6.62 -9.92 3.11
N LEU A 38 -6.12 -11.16 2.95
CA LEU A 38 -4.70 -11.43 2.67
C LEU A 38 -4.25 -10.86 1.33
N ALA A 39 -5.08 -10.95 0.28
CA ALA A 39 -4.79 -10.35 -1.01
C ALA A 39 -4.68 -8.82 -0.92
N VAL A 40 -5.57 -8.16 -0.17
CA VAL A 40 -5.49 -6.72 0.10
C VAL A 40 -4.22 -6.37 0.86
N LYS A 41 -3.89 -7.12 1.92
CA LYS A 41 -2.65 -6.92 2.68
C LYS A 41 -1.41 -6.97 1.77
N GLY A 42 -1.33 -7.98 0.89
CA GLY A 42 -0.23 -8.11 -0.07
C GLY A 42 -0.18 -6.97 -1.10
N ALA A 43 -1.35 -6.56 -1.61
CA ALA A 43 -1.43 -5.46 -2.57
C ALA A 43 -1.03 -4.11 -1.95
N ILE A 44 -1.39 -3.84 -0.69
CA ILE A 44 -0.96 -2.65 0.07
C ILE A 44 0.56 -2.69 0.26
N ALA A 45 1.12 -3.82 0.70
CA ALA A 45 2.56 -3.96 0.90
C ALA A 45 3.35 -3.67 -0.39
N GLY A 46 2.88 -4.20 -1.52
CA GLY A 46 3.51 -3.93 -2.83
C GLY A 46 3.41 -2.46 -3.26
N ALA A 47 2.26 -1.81 -3.04
CA ALA A 47 2.11 -0.39 -3.34
C ALA A 47 2.99 0.50 -2.44
N PHE A 48 3.11 0.13 -1.16
CA PHE A 48 4.00 0.80 -0.21
C PHE A 48 5.46 0.71 -0.64
N GLU A 49 5.94 -0.48 -0.99
CA GLU A 49 7.32 -0.69 -1.43
C GLU A 49 7.65 0.13 -2.68
N GLU A 50 6.76 0.15 -3.67
CA GLU A 50 6.91 0.93 -4.89
C GLU A 50 6.98 2.44 -4.58
N TYR A 51 6.08 2.95 -3.75
CA TYR A 51 6.08 4.37 -3.36
C TYR A 51 7.35 4.76 -2.58
N VAL A 52 7.81 3.90 -1.66
CA VAL A 52 9.04 4.14 -0.89
C VAL A 52 10.24 4.21 -1.82
N LYS A 53 10.37 3.29 -2.78
CA LYS A 53 11.46 3.31 -3.78
C LYS A 53 11.47 4.63 -4.57
N LEU A 54 10.32 5.04 -5.08
CA LEU A 54 10.17 6.31 -5.82
C LEU A 54 10.50 7.53 -4.95
N SER A 55 10.06 7.51 -3.69
CA SER A 55 10.27 8.60 -2.74
C SER A 55 11.74 8.72 -2.33
N LEU A 56 12.42 7.59 -2.10
CA LEU A 56 13.84 7.58 -1.77
C LEU A 56 14.70 8.12 -2.92
N ASP A 57 14.43 7.74 -4.17
CA ASP A 57 15.16 8.29 -5.32
C ASP A 57 14.94 9.80 -5.48
N SER A 58 13.72 10.28 -5.25
CA SER A 58 13.40 11.72 -5.32
C SER A 58 13.99 12.51 -4.13
N CYS A 59 13.93 11.97 -2.92
CA CYS A 59 14.48 12.60 -1.71
C CYS A 59 16.01 12.57 -1.68
N ALA A 60 16.64 11.51 -2.20
CA ALA A 60 18.10 11.39 -2.40
C ALA A 60 18.71 12.57 -3.14
N LYS A 61 17.98 13.11 -4.12
CA LYS A 61 18.46 14.19 -4.96
C LYS A 61 18.29 15.58 -4.34
N SER A 62 17.55 15.71 -3.23
CA SER A 62 17.03 17.01 -2.80
C SER A 62 17.23 17.38 -1.33
N ASP A 63 17.25 16.44 -0.37
CA ASP A 63 17.33 16.79 1.06
C ASP A 63 17.77 15.62 1.96
N LYS A 64 19.01 15.68 2.47
CA LYS A 64 19.60 14.65 3.35
C LYS A 64 18.80 14.43 4.64
N LYS A 65 18.26 15.48 5.25
CA LYS A 65 17.48 15.37 6.51
C LYS A 65 16.15 14.66 6.29
N LYS A 66 15.52 14.83 5.12
CA LYS A 66 14.28 14.10 4.77
C LYS A 66 14.54 12.60 4.64
N ILE A 67 15.66 12.20 4.04
CA ILE A 67 16.03 10.79 3.92
C ILE A 67 16.28 10.17 5.28
N GLU A 68 17.04 10.83 6.16
CA GLU A 68 17.32 10.31 7.51
C GLU A 68 16.03 10.05 8.29
N ARG A 69 15.04 10.95 8.18
CA ARG A 69 13.69 10.74 8.75
C ARG A 69 12.95 9.58 8.11
N LEU A 70 13.03 9.44 6.78
CA LEU A 70 12.35 8.35 6.07
C LEU A 70 12.94 6.99 6.45
N ILE A 71 14.26 6.87 6.52
CA ILE A 71 14.96 5.66 6.97
C ILE A 71 14.54 5.32 8.41
N ALA A 72 14.47 6.31 9.30
CA ALA A 72 14.03 6.09 10.67
C ALA A 72 12.59 5.55 10.77
N LEU A 73 11.70 5.91 9.84
CA LEU A 73 10.34 5.33 9.76
C LEU A 73 10.35 3.89 9.25
N LEU A 74 11.22 3.57 8.28
CA LEU A 74 11.30 2.24 7.66
C LEU A 74 11.94 1.17 8.55
N VAL A 75 12.82 1.58 9.48
CA VAL A 75 13.53 0.66 10.40
C VAL A 75 12.79 0.51 11.73
N ARG A 76 11.67 1.22 11.93
CA ARG A 76 10.86 1.19 13.16
C ARG A 76 9.98 -0.05 13.34
N VAL A 77 10.07 -1.01 12.42
CA VAL A 77 9.21 -2.21 12.36
C VAL A 77 9.74 -3.30 13.28
#